data_AF-A0A0A3JY32-F1
#
_entry.id   AF-A0A0A3JY32-F1
#
_cell.length_a   1.000
_cell.length_b   1.000
_cell.length_c   1.000
_cell.angle_alpha   90.00
_cell.angle_beta   90.00
_cell.angle_gamma   90.00
#
_symmetry.space_group_name_H-M   'P 1'
#
loop_
_entity.id
_entity.type
_entity.pdbx_description
1 polymer ?
#
loop_
_entity_poly.entity_id
_entity_poly.type
_entity_poly.pdbx_seq_one_letter_code
_entity_poly.pdbx_strand_id
1 'polypeptide(L)'
;MSFKKVLTTFSAAALLFTVPVTISAKAEGLSFKDVPKDADYYPFVQKLTKFKILGGYEDNTFKPTQYVTRAQAASILAKVLELDLTNVKDPGFSDVSKENSHYAAIAKLTEMGVFSKQEKFNPNNPLTRAQMAAILVPAFNLKSDEIKTYPDVKKDDWHYHVVGTFGALNITAVEGNYNPNGYVKRANLAAFIVRLINLKRDDDKQDIWDQWKDWDNRGIIQFPGKPDKDEETPIDSPKPPKDTDDEQELKELEKAIDSAVDDLEDTQEEVEDVLEDLREAEDDNDKEEIEEEKENLSKVLNELDKLIIKAEDLLEKAKKADYKELESDERALERAIRDAKKVVDETYGKTFDKEYYEELLEETIEDIEEAIKDAERAIKDNSNSINSLNRAYEDLTKMIESAEKLLDSYDDSNVDTLQDEEEELLDLIDEAESVLKELIDKFEDKLDNQVDYFEDSLKAAMDELDDAIDEDNRGDIYDAREKLEGILENAENLLKQYRNVNIDKLQDEKESLEKAIKKAKDELEDSK
;
A
#
# COMPACT_ATOMS: atom_id res chain seq x y z
N MET A 1 23.31 -66.73 27.54
CA MET A 1 24.34 -65.84 26.96
C MET A 1 23.58 -64.81 26.14
N SER A 2 23.25 -63.62 26.65
CA SER A 2 24.07 -62.46 27.04
C SER A 2 24.45 -61.54 25.86
N PHE A 3 24.24 -60.24 26.11
CA PHE A 3 24.76 -59.04 25.41
C PHE A 3 24.20 -58.71 24.02
N LYS A 4 24.02 -57.46 23.60
CA LYS A 4 23.82 -56.09 24.15
C LYS A 4 23.62 -55.20 22.90
N LYS A 5 22.98 -54.04 23.07
CA LYS A 5 22.86 -52.91 22.11
C LYS A 5 24.21 -52.50 21.46
N VAL A 6 24.17 -51.86 20.29
CA VAL A 6 24.56 -50.43 20.06
C VAL A 6 24.76 -50.12 18.56
N LEU A 7 24.19 -48.97 18.20
CA LEU A 7 24.29 -48.09 17.02
C LEU A 7 25.75 -47.73 16.66
N THR A 8 26.10 -47.54 15.37
CA THR A 8 26.81 -46.35 14.80
C THR A 8 27.62 -46.63 13.52
N THR A 9 27.58 -45.62 12.64
CA THR A 9 28.60 -45.18 11.67
C THR A 9 28.89 -46.03 10.42
N PHE A 10 28.62 -45.42 9.27
CA PHE A 10 29.58 -45.41 8.17
C PHE A 10 30.07 -43.97 7.96
N SER A 11 31.39 -43.81 7.91
CA SER A 11 32.08 -42.59 7.53
C SER A 11 33.03 -42.90 6.36
N ALA A 12 33.15 -41.88 5.50
CA ALA A 12 34.29 -41.50 4.66
C ALA A 12 34.63 -42.31 3.38
N ALA A 13 34.54 -41.61 2.24
CA ALA A 13 35.71 -41.35 1.41
C ALA A 13 35.54 -40.01 0.64
N ALA A 14 36.55 -39.16 0.76
CA ALA A 14 36.66 -37.84 0.17
C ALA A 14 37.05 -37.90 -1.33
N LEU A 15 36.59 -36.91 -2.11
CA LEU A 15 37.30 -36.42 -3.28
C LEU A 15 37.26 -34.90 -3.29
N LEU A 16 38.44 -34.33 -3.04
CA LEU A 16 38.78 -32.93 -3.22
C LEU A 16 38.77 -32.62 -4.73
N PHE A 17 37.91 -31.71 -5.16
CA PHE A 17 38.20 -30.82 -6.28
C PHE A 17 37.93 -29.40 -5.83
N THR A 18 39.02 -28.71 -5.49
CA THR A 18 39.07 -27.25 -5.47
C THR A 18 38.88 -26.78 -6.90
N VAL A 19 37.64 -26.46 -7.27
CA VAL A 19 37.42 -25.53 -8.38
C VAL A 19 37.67 -24.15 -7.79
N PRO A 20 38.58 -23.33 -8.34
CA PRO A 20 38.50 -21.91 -8.04
C PRO A 20 37.09 -21.51 -8.48
N VAL A 21 36.23 -21.17 -7.52
CA VAL A 21 35.08 -20.31 -7.83
C VAL A 21 35.74 -19.01 -8.25
N THR A 22 36.02 -18.92 -9.54
CA THR A 22 36.03 -17.63 -10.20
C THR A 22 34.62 -17.13 -9.97
N ILE A 23 34.49 -16.23 -8.99
CA ILE A 23 33.32 -15.39 -8.88
C ILE A 23 33.39 -14.54 -10.15
N SER A 24 32.87 -15.09 -11.24
CA SER A 24 32.37 -14.28 -12.32
C SER A 24 31.11 -13.65 -11.74
N ALA A 25 31.30 -12.54 -11.02
CA ALA A 25 30.25 -11.62 -10.66
C ALA A 25 29.73 -11.02 -11.97
N LYS A 26 28.88 -11.78 -12.66
CA LYS A 26 27.92 -11.21 -13.59
C LYS A 26 26.69 -10.94 -12.72
N ALA A 27 26.53 -9.67 -12.36
CA ALA A 27 25.34 -9.17 -11.71
C ALA A 27 24.16 -9.38 -12.69
N GLU A 28 23.45 -10.50 -12.53
CA GLU A 28 22.13 -10.70 -13.14
C GLU A 28 21.11 -10.03 -12.20
N GLY A 29 20.23 -9.22 -12.80
CA GLY A 29 19.38 -8.27 -12.11
C GLY A 29 18.46 -8.92 -11.09
N LEU A 30 18.40 -8.32 -9.91
CA LEU A 30 17.48 -8.67 -8.82
C LEU A 30 16.05 -8.19 -9.16
N SER A 31 15.51 -8.57 -10.32
CA SER A 31 14.19 -8.13 -10.79
C SER A 31 13.13 -9.20 -10.57
N PHE A 32 12.03 -8.81 -9.93
CA PHE A 32 10.82 -9.63 -9.79
C PHE A 32 9.85 -9.33 -10.94
N LYS A 33 9.00 -10.29 -11.30
CA LYS A 33 8.06 -10.16 -12.42
C LYS A 33 7.00 -9.07 -12.18
N ASP A 34 6.59 -8.93 -10.93
CA ASP A 34 5.53 -8.08 -10.39
C ASP A 34 6.08 -6.78 -9.76
N VAL A 35 7.29 -6.37 -10.13
CA VAL A 35 7.90 -5.12 -9.65
C VAL A 35 8.40 -4.31 -10.84
N PRO A 36 7.51 -3.52 -11.48
CA PRO A 36 7.85 -2.64 -12.60
C PRO A 36 8.96 -1.64 -12.22
N LYS A 37 9.79 -1.24 -13.18
CA LYS A 37 10.98 -0.40 -12.92
C LYS A 37 10.65 1.05 -12.58
N ASP A 38 9.49 1.49 -13.05
CA ASP A 38 8.87 2.79 -12.88
C ASP A 38 8.00 2.87 -11.62
N ALA A 39 7.67 1.76 -10.96
CA ALA A 39 6.95 1.78 -9.70
C ALA A 39 7.74 2.54 -8.61
N ASP A 40 7.07 3.42 -7.86
CA ASP A 40 7.69 4.24 -6.81
C ASP A 40 8.41 3.42 -5.71
N TYR A 41 7.99 2.18 -5.49
CA TYR A 41 8.60 1.27 -4.54
C TYR A 41 9.74 0.42 -5.12
N TYR A 42 9.94 0.41 -6.44
CA TYR A 42 11.03 -0.29 -7.13
C TYR A 42 12.40 -0.07 -6.48
N PRO A 43 12.86 1.18 -6.21
CA PRO A 43 14.17 1.41 -5.61
C PRO A 43 14.29 0.82 -4.20
N PHE A 44 13.20 0.77 -3.43
CA PHE A 44 13.20 0.20 -2.08
C PHE A 44 13.34 -1.32 -2.13
N VAL A 45 12.58 -1.97 -3.01
CA VAL A 45 12.64 -3.42 -3.25
C VAL A 45 14.04 -3.84 -3.69
N GLN A 46 14.58 -3.19 -4.73
CA GLN A 46 15.94 -3.44 -5.22
C GLN A 46 16.99 -3.35 -4.09
N LYS A 47 16.89 -2.31 -3.26
CA LYS A 47 17.83 -2.08 -2.15
C LYS A 47 17.75 -3.21 -1.13
N LEU A 48 16.55 -3.53 -0.62
CA LEU A 48 16.40 -4.56 0.41
C LEU A 48 16.74 -5.97 -0.08
N THR A 49 16.47 -6.27 -1.35
CA THR A 49 16.88 -7.55 -1.96
C THR A 49 18.38 -7.65 -2.12
N LYS A 50 19.05 -6.58 -2.56
CA LYS A 50 20.52 -6.52 -2.64
C LYS A 50 21.19 -6.81 -1.31
N PHE A 51 20.62 -6.32 -0.21
CA PHE A 51 21.11 -6.54 1.15
C PHE A 51 20.52 -7.79 1.83
N LYS A 52 19.72 -8.60 1.11
CA LYS A 52 19.10 -9.84 1.60
C LYS A 52 18.22 -9.68 2.84
N ILE A 53 17.69 -8.48 3.05
CA ILE A 53 16.74 -8.18 4.12
C ILE A 53 15.37 -8.73 3.74
N LEU A 54 14.94 -8.45 2.50
CA LEU A 54 13.64 -8.83 1.95
C LEU A 54 13.84 -9.39 0.55
N GLY A 55 13.32 -10.60 0.32
CA GLY A 55 13.39 -11.30 -0.96
C GLY A 55 12.02 -11.65 -1.50
N GLY A 56 11.97 -12.12 -2.73
CA GLY A 56 10.77 -12.65 -3.37
C GLY A 56 10.53 -14.12 -3.06
N TYR A 57 9.50 -14.65 -3.70
CA TYR A 57 9.03 -16.02 -3.59
C TYR A 57 9.67 -16.91 -4.67
N GLU A 58 9.45 -18.22 -4.58
CA GLU A 58 10.06 -19.21 -5.49
C GLU A 58 9.60 -19.05 -6.95
N ASP A 59 8.43 -18.44 -7.17
CA ASP A 59 7.82 -18.12 -8.47
C ASP A 59 8.42 -16.86 -9.15
N ASN A 60 9.43 -16.24 -8.52
CA ASN A 60 10.06 -14.98 -8.93
C ASN A 60 9.17 -13.72 -8.80
N THR A 61 8.20 -13.74 -7.88
CA THR A 61 7.39 -12.58 -7.49
C THR A 61 7.88 -11.96 -6.18
N PHE A 62 7.55 -10.69 -5.92
CA PHE A 62 7.77 -9.99 -4.67
C PHE A 62 6.51 -9.85 -3.81
N LYS A 63 5.35 -9.87 -4.46
CA LYS A 63 3.98 -9.61 -3.99
C LYS A 63 3.85 -8.25 -3.31
N PRO A 64 3.99 -7.12 -4.04
CA PRO A 64 4.05 -5.79 -3.44
C PRO A 64 2.76 -5.37 -2.75
N THR A 65 1.61 -5.85 -3.23
CA THR A 65 0.27 -5.53 -2.74
C THR A 65 -0.16 -6.38 -1.54
N GLN A 66 0.45 -7.55 -1.35
CA GLN A 66 0.13 -8.46 -0.25
C GLN A 66 0.40 -7.82 1.12
N TYR A 67 -0.55 -7.95 2.05
CA TYR A 67 -0.40 -7.47 3.42
C TYR A 67 0.64 -8.26 4.22
N VAL A 68 1.39 -7.53 5.05
CA VAL A 68 2.45 -8.13 5.88
C VAL A 68 1.87 -8.66 7.19
N THR A 69 2.09 -9.95 7.44
CA THR A 69 1.69 -10.57 8.70
C THR A 69 2.61 -10.20 9.86
N ARG A 70 2.11 -10.29 11.09
CA ARG A 70 2.87 -10.04 12.32
C ARG A 70 4.14 -10.89 12.41
N ALA A 71 4.07 -12.16 12.05
CA ALA A 71 5.23 -13.06 12.08
C ALA A 71 6.28 -12.74 10.99
N GLN A 72 5.82 -12.33 9.80
CA GLN A 72 6.71 -11.88 8.73
C GLN A 72 7.45 -10.60 9.15
N ALA A 73 6.73 -9.62 9.70
CA ALA A 73 7.32 -8.39 10.23
C ALA A 73 8.37 -8.69 11.30
N ALA A 74 8.07 -9.58 12.27
CA ALA A 74 9.03 -9.98 13.29
C ALA A 74 10.34 -10.52 12.68
N SER A 75 10.25 -11.36 11.65
CA SER A 75 11.43 -11.92 10.98
C SER A 75 12.22 -10.88 10.19
N ILE A 76 11.53 -9.93 9.56
CA ILE A 76 12.18 -8.82 8.84
C ILE A 76 12.90 -7.91 9.85
N LEU A 77 12.24 -7.50 10.93
CA LEU A 77 12.85 -6.68 11.97
C LEU A 77 14.08 -7.36 12.58
N ALA A 78 13.98 -8.66 12.91
CA ALA A 78 15.12 -9.41 13.46
C ALA A 78 16.32 -9.45 12.50
N LYS A 79 16.09 -9.52 11.18
CA LYS A 79 17.15 -9.45 10.17
C LYS A 79 17.77 -8.05 10.09
N VAL A 80 16.93 -7.01 10.04
CA VAL A 80 17.41 -5.61 9.96
C VAL A 80 18.23 -5.24 11.19
N LEU A 81 17.82 -5.71 12.36
CA LEU A 81 18.51 -5.51 13.64
C LEU A 81 19.70 -6.46 13.87
N GLU A 82 19.98 -7.37 12.94
CA GLU A 82 21.03 -8.40 13.07
C GLU A 82 20.99 -9.18 14.40
N LEU A 83 19.79 -9.54 14.86
CA LEU A 83 19.60 -10.19 16.14
C LEU A 83 20.17 -11.61 16.16
N ASP A 84 20.82 -11.99 17.26
CA ASP A 84 21.19 -13.37 17.52
C ASP A 84 19.94 -14.19 17.90
N LEU A 85 19.56 -15.11 17.02
CA LEU A 85 18.39 -15.99 17.15
C LEU A 85 18.74 -17.40 17.63
N THR A 86 19.99 -17.69 18.01
CA THR A 86 20.44 -19.05 18.35
C THR A 86 19.99 -19.54 19.74
N ASN A 87 19.70 -18.61 20.67
CA ASN A 87 19.36 -18.93 22.06
C ASN A 87 18.23 -18.02 22.59
N VAL A 88 17.02 -18.22 22.09
CA VAL A 88 15.84 -17.43 22.46
C VAL A 88 15.11 -18.02 23.66
N LYS A 89 14.49 -17.15 24.47
CA LYS A 89 13.59 -17.57 25.56
C LYS A 89 12.20 -17.86 25.02
N ASP A 90 11.53 -18.85 25.59
CA ASP A 90 10.16 -19.18 25.21
C ASP A 90 9.23 -17.99 25.48
N PRO A 91 8.58 -17.40 24.45
CA PRO A 91 7.73 -16.23 24.64
C PRO A 91 6.40 -16.59 25.30
N GLY A 92 5.98 -17.86 25.28
CA GLY A 92 4.80 -18.35 25.97
C GLY A 92 3.47 -18.15 25.23
N PHE A 93 3.51 -17.81 23.94
CA PHE A 93 2.32 -17.73 23.09
C PHE A 93 1.77 -19.13 22.78
N SER A 94 0.46 -19.31 22.97
CA SER A 94 -0.23 -20.60 22.77
C SER A 94 -0.38 -21.00 21.30
N ASP A 95 -0.31 -20.04 20.39
CA ASP A 95 -0.53 -20.17 18.95
C ASP A 95 0.77 -20.11 18.13
N VAL A 96 1.94 -20.07 18.78
CA VAL A 96 3.25 -20.08 18.09
C VAL A 96 4.07 -21.30 18.53
N SER A 97 4.06 -22.33 17.69
CA SER A 97 4.89 -23.53 17.88
C SER A 97 6.40 -23.23 17.72
N LYS A 98 7.25 -23.98 18.43
CA LYS A 98 8.73 -23.94 18.28
C LYS A 98 9.20 -24.33 16.87
N GLU A 99 8.38 -25.08 16.14
CA GLU A 99 8.63 -25.47 14.75
C GLU A 99 8.26 -24.36 13.75
N ASN A 100 7.59 -23.28 14.19
CA ASN A 100 7.29 -22.14 13.33
C ASN A 100 8.59 -21.44 12.90
N SER A 101 8.75 -21.19 11.60
CA SER A 101 9.95 -20.58 11.02
C SER A 101 10.24 -19.17 11.55
N HIS A 102 9.24 -18.47 12.08
CA HIS A 102 9.34 -17.14 12.68
C HIS A 102 9.52 -17.17 14.21
N TYR A 103 9.44 -18.35 14.85
CA TYR A 103 9.44 -18.49 16.32
C TYR A 103 10.61 -17.76 16.98
N ALA A 104 11.83 -17.94 16.48
CA ALA A 104 13.00 -17.34 17.11
C ALA A 104 12.98 -15.80 17.03
N ALA A 105 12.55 -15.23 15.91
CA ALA A 105 12.41 -13.80 15.76
C ALA A 105 11.34 -13.23 16.69
N ILE A 106 10.16 -13.88 16.73
CA ILE A 106 9.05 -13.53 17.64
C ILE A 106 9.52 -13.55 19.09
N ALA A 107 10.17 -14.65 19.49
CA ALA A 107 10.69 -14.86 20.83
C ALA A 107 11.69 -13.77 21.23
N LYS A 108 12.64 -13.44 20.34
CA LYS A 108 13.67 -12.46 20.61
C LYS A 108 13.11 -11.04 20.72
N LEU A 109 12.23 -10.65 19.80
CA LEU A 109 11.61 -9.33 19.81
C LEU A 109 10.64 -9.16 20.98
N THR A 110 9.99 -10.24 21.42
CA THR A 110 9.19 -10.24 22.66
C THR A 110 10.08 -10.08 23.89
N GLU A 111 11.23 -10.76 23.95
CA GLU A 111 12.21 -10.56 25.04
C GLU A 111 12.71 -9.11 25.11
N MET A 112 12.85 -8.45 23.96
CA MET A 112 13.25 -7.05 23.86
C MET A 112 12.11 -6.05 24.17
N GLY A 113 10.88 -6.53 24.39
CA GLY A 113 9.71 -5.68 24.64
C GLY A 113 9.15 -4.98 23.40
N VAL A 114 9.59 -5.37 22.19
CA VAL A 114 9.04 -4.84 20.92
C VAL A 114 7.64 -5.40 20.68
N PHE A 115 7.44 -6.68 20.97
CA PHE A 115 6.11 -7.28 21.01
C PHE A 115 5.69 -7.50 22.46
N SER A 116 4.44 -7.12 22.76
CA SER A 116 3.84 -7.35 24.07
C SER A 116 3.64 -8.84 24.35
N LYS A 117 3.80 -9.23 25.62
CA LYS A 117 3.51 -10.60 26.07
C LYS A 117 2.01 -10.77 26.31
N GLN A 118 1.40 -11.74 25.65
CA GLN A 118 -0.03 -12.07 25.70
C GLN A 118 -0.23 -13.60 25.60
N GLU A 119 -1.48 -14.08 25.69
CA GLU A 119 -1.79 -15.52 25.53
C GLU A 119 -1.57 -16.00 24.09
N LYS A 120 -1.88 -15.17 23.10
CA LYS A 120 -1.71 -15.44 21.67
C LYS A 120 -0.90 -14.33 21.01
N PHE A 121 -0.13 -14.70 19.99
CA PHE A 121 0.64 -13.75 19.19
C PHE A 121 -0.12 -13.30 17.94
N ASN A 122 -1.02 -14.14 17.43
CA ASN A 122 -1.73 -14.03 16.16
C ASN A 122 -0.77 -13.89 14.97
N PRO A 123 0.09 -14.89 14.68
CA PRO A 123 1.21 -14.77 13.74
C PRO A 123 0.80 -14.45 12.29
N ASN A 124 -0.40 -14.86 11.90
CA ASN A 124 -0.89 -14.73 10.51
C ASN A 124 -1.71 -13.46 10.30
N ASN A 125 -2.09 -12.73 11.35
CA ASN A 125 -2.87 -11.51 11.18
C ASN A 125 -2.00 -10.43 10.52
N PRO A 126 -2.55 -9.65 9.57
CA PRO A 126 -1.87 -8.49 9.01
C PRO A 126 -1.65 -7.41 10.08
N LEU A 127 -0.59 -6.62 9.91
CA LEU A 127 -0.32 -5.46 10.77
C LEU A 127 -1.03 -4.22 10.23
N THR A 128 -1.71 -3.50 11.13
CA THR A 128 -2.17 -2.14 10.84
C THR A 128 -1.01 -1.16 10.78
N ARG A 129 -1.22 0.00 10.18
CA ARG A 129 -0.22 1.08 10.08
C ARG A 129 0.18 1.63 11.44
N ALA A 130 -0.75 1.71 12.40
CA ALA A 130 -0.45 2.08 13.78
C ALA A 130 0.40 1.00 14.47
N GLN A 131 0.04 -0.28 14.33
CA GLN A 131 0.81 -1.39 14.89
C GLN A 131 2.22 -1.50 14.29
N MET A 132 2.37 -1.22 13.00
CA MET A 132 3.68 -1.17 12.34
C MET A 132 4.58 -0.07 12.94
N ALA A 133 4.05 1.14 13.12
CA ALA A 133 4.78 2.21 13.81
C ALA A 133 5.12 1.81 15.25
N ALA A 134 4.18 1.18 15.95
CA ALA A 134 4.32 0.75 17.34
C ALA A 134 5.36 -0.36 17.56
N ILE A 135 5.72 -1.13 16.53
CA ILE A 135 6.85 -2.08 16.62
C ILE A 135 8.16 -1.45 16.13
N LEU A 136 8.14 -0.62 15.09
CA LEU A 136 9.35 -0.03 14.52
C LEU A 136 9.96 1.04 15.43
N VAL A 137 9.15 1.93 16.00
CA VAL A 137 9.64 2.98 16.91
C VAL A 137 10.41 2.41 18.10
N PRO A 138 9.88 1.47 18.90
CA PRO A 138 10.63 0.90 20.02
C PRO A 138 11.76 -0.04 19.56
N ALA A 139 11.59 -0.79 18.47
CA ALA A 139 12.63 -1.70 17.97
C ALA A 139 13.95 -1.00 17.64
N PHE A 140 13.86 0.24 17.16
CA PHE A 140 15.01 1.09 16.82
C PHE A 140 15.21 2.24 17.81
N ASN A 141 14.47 2.24 18.93
CA ASN A 141 14.49 3.30 19.95
C ASN A 141 14.46 4.71 19.33
N LEU A 142 13.55 4.90 18.36
CA LEU A 142 13.45 6.13 17.59
C LEU A 142 13.00 7.28 18.48
N LYS A 143 13.71 8.40 18.40
CA LYS A 143 13.41 9.63 19.15
C LYS A 143 13.33 10.80 18.18
N SER A 144 12.35 11.66 18.42
CA SER A 144 12.17 12.92 17.71
C SER A 144 11.81 14.00 18.71
N ASP A 145 12.41 15.19 18.56
CA ASP A 145 12.08 16.37 19.37
C ASP A 145 10.72 16.96 18.98
N GLU A 146 10.22 16.59 17.80
CA GLU A 146 8.93 17.00 17.25
C GLU A 146 8.02 15.78 17.03
N ILE A 147 6.71 15.99 17.06
CA ILE A 147 5.70 14.97 16.74
C ILE A 147 4.86 15.51 15.59
N LYS A 148 4.80 14.78 14.47
CA LYS A 148 3.89 15.11 13.35
C LYS A 148 2.47 14.72 13.75
N THR A 149 1.52 15.62 13.56
CA THR A 149 0.09 15.35 13.84
C THR A 149 -0.65 15.03 12.55
N TYR A 150 -1.63 14.14 12.64
CA TYR A 150 -2.51 13.78 11.53
C TYR A 150 -3.97 14.02 11.92
N PRO A 151 -4.88 14.41 11.00
CA PRO A 151 -6.25 14.77 11.35
C PRO A 151 -7.05 13.60 11.96
N ASP A 152 -6.73 12.37 11.58
CA ASP A 152 -7.35 11.12 12.03
C ASP A 152 -6.55 10.40 13.12
N VAL A 153 -5.54 11.06 13.72
CA VAL A 153 -4.76 10.54 14.84
C VAL A 153 -4.82 11.53 16.00
N LYS A 154 -5.66 11.21 16.97
CA LYS A 154 -5.96 12.05 18.13
C LYS A 154 -4.89 11.88 19.19
N LYS A 155 -4.73 12.90 20.04
CA LYS A 155 -3.65 12.96 21.05
C LYS A 155 -3.74 11.84 22.10
N ASP A 156 -4.94 11.33 22.31
CA ASP A 156 -5.32 10.29 23.26
C ASP A 156 -5.33 8.86 22.66
N ASP A 157 -5.06 8.73 21.36
CA ASP A 157 -4.85 7.43 20.71
C ASP A 157 -3.59 6.77 21.27
N TRP A 158 -3.64 5.47 21.53
CA TRP A 158 -2.49 4.70 22.03
C TRP A 158 -1.27 4.80 21.10
N HIS A 159 -1.52 5.01 19.81
CA HIS A 159 -0.51 5.13 18.77
C HIS A 159 -0.08 6.57 18.49
N TYR A 160 -0.63 7.60 19.15
CA TYR A 160 -0.35 9.01 18.85
C TYR A 160 1.15 9.32 18.81
N HIS A 161 1.85 8.96 19.90
CA HIS A 161 3.27 9.26 20.02
C HIS A 161 4.13 8.48 19.02
N VAL A 162 3.83 7.20 18.80
CA VAL A 162 4.61 6.37 17.87
C VAL A 162 4.35 6.78 16.42
N VAL A 163 3.10 7.02 16.03
CA VAL A 163 2.74 7.50 14.69
C VAL A 163 3.32 8.89 14.43
N GLY A 164 3.21 9.80 15.38
CA GLY A 164 3.74 11.14 15.20
C GLY A 164 5.26 11.21 15.20
N THR A 165 5.96 10.33 15.94
CA THR A 165 7.41 10.14 15.82
C THR A 165 7.76 9.57 14.46
N PHE A 166 7.02 8.56 14.00
CA PHE A 166 7.19 7.93 12.69
C PHE A 166 7.04 8.93 11.53
N GLY A 167 6.09 9.85 11.67
CA GLY A 167 5.87 10.96 10.75
C GLY A 167 6.91 12.07 10.82
N ALA A 168 7.30 12.49 12.03
CA ALA A 168 8.31 13.54 12.22
C ALA A 168 9.68 13.13 11.63
N LEU A 169 10.02 11.85 11.73
CA LEU A 169 11.22 11.27 11.13
C LEU A 169 11.08 10.98 9.63
N ASN A 170 9.94 11.31 9.01
CA ASN A 170 9.61 11.05 7.61
C ASN A 170 9.81 9.57 7.19
N ILE A 171 9.53 8.64 8.11
CA ILE A 171 9.54 7.20 7.79
C ILE A 171 8.24 6.88 7.04
N THR A 172 7.11 7.36 7.55
CA THR A 172 5.90 7.55 6.74
C THR A 172 5.95 8.89 6.01
N ALA A 173 5.50 8.93 4.77
CA ALA A 173 5.48 10.14 3.93
C ALA A 173 4.05 10.61 3.63
N VAL A 174 3.08 10.20 4.45
CA VAL A 174 1.68 10.59 4.27
C VAL A 174 1.49 12.07 4.58
N GLU A 175 0.78 12.74 3.69
CA GLU A 175 0.22 14.07 3.82
C GLU A 175 -1.31 13.92 3.92
N GLY A 176 -1.94 14.53 4.94
CA GLY A 176 -3.37 14.32 5.24
C GLY A 176 -3.63 13.26 6.32
N ASN A 177 -4.64 12.40 6.12
CA ASN A 177 -5.02 11.36 7.08
C ASN A 177 -4.00 10.20 7.08
N TYR A 178 -3.54 9.79 8.26
CA TYR A 178 -2.56 8.72 8.43
C TYR A 178 -3.13 7.32 8.10
N ASN A 179 -4.43 7.13 8.28
CA ASN A 179 -5.15 5.86 8.26
C ASN A 179 -4.51 4.82 9.21
N PRO A 180 -4.62 4.97 10.54
CA PRO A 180 -3.94 4.10 11.50
C PRO A 180 -4.37 2.63 11.43
N ASN A 181 -5.62 2.36 11.03
CA ASN A 181 -6.20 1.02 11.01
C ASN A 181 -6.00 0.28 9.68
N GLY A 182 -5.67 0.98 8.60
CA GLY A 182 -5.35 0.34 7.32
C GLY A 182 -4.17 -0.62 7.44
N TYR A 183 -4.22 -1.74 6.70
CA TYR A 183 -3.16 -2.73 6.70
C TYR A 183 -1.93 -2.30 5.89
N VAL A 184 -0.77 -2.86 6.23
CA VAL A 184 0.50 -2.52 5.59
C VAL A 184 0.84 -3.52 4.49
N LYS A 185 0.83 -3.08 3.23
CA LYS A 185 1.31 -3.87 2.08
C LYS A 185 2.83 -4.06 2.13
N ARG A 186 3.36 -5.13 1.53
CA ARG A 186 4.81 -5.44 1.50
C ARG A 186 5.65 -4.31 0.91
N ALA A 187 5.17 -3.63 -0.13
CA ALA A 187 5.83 -2.47 -0.71
C ALA A 187 5.96 -1.31 0.30
N ASN A 188 4.92 -1.04 1.08
CA ASN A 188 4.96 -0.01 2.13
C ASN A 188 5.99 -0.34 3.22
N LEU A 189 6.05 -1.60 3.67
CA LEU A 189 7.07 -2.03 4.63
C LEU A 189 8.49 -1.84 4.06
N ALA A 190 8.70 -2.17 2.78
CA ALA A 190 10.00 -1.97 2.14
C ALA A 190 10.42 -0.49 2.17
N ALA A 191 9.49 0.42 1.87
CA ALA A 191 9.73 1.86 1.96
C ALA A 191 10.06 2.30 3.39
N PHE A 192 9.29 1.85 4.39
CA PHE A 192 9.52 2.20 5.79
C PHE A 192 10.89 1.75 6.28
N ILE A 193 11.28 0.51 5.98
CA ILE A 193 12.59 -0.02 6.35
C ILE A 193 13.69 0.80 5.67
N VAL A 194 13.61 1.06 4.35
CA VAL A 194 14.63 1.85 3.65
C VAL A 194 14.76 3.28 4.19
N ARG A 195 13.65 3.93 4.56
CA ARG A 195 13.69 5.28 5.13
C ARG A 195 14.26 5.28 6.55
N LEU A 196 13.86 4.33 7.38
CA LEU A 196 14.38 4.15 8.73
C LEU A 196 15.90 3.96 8.70
N ILE A 197 16.38 3.09 7.81
CA ILE A 197 17.80 2.77 7.73
C ILE A 197 18.66 3.78 6.99
N ASN A 198 18.08 4.91 6.56
CA ASN A 198 18.83 6.08 6.10
C ASN A 198 19.00 7.14 7.21
N LEU A 199 18.40 6.96 8.40
CA LEU A 199 18.63 7.81 9.57
C LEU A 199 20.00 7.51 10.20
N LYS A 200 20.72 8.56 10.61
CA LYS A 200 22.05 8.45 11.22
C LYS A 200 21.99 7.76 12.60
N ARG A 201 22.98 6.93 12.94
CA ARG A 201 23.12 6.30 14.27
C ARG A 201 23.93 7.17 15.23
N ASP A 202 23.72 7.07 16.55
CA ASP A 202 24.58 7.73 17.55
C ASP A 202 25.80 6.92 17.99
N ASP A 203 25.84 5.62 17.70
CA ASP A 203 26.84 4.73 18.28
C ASP A 203 28.16 4.63 17.49
N ASP A 204 28.27 5.35 16.35
CA ASP A 204 29.43 5.37 15.43
C ASP A 204 29.97 3.96 15.08
N LYS A 205 29.14 2.91 15.19
CA LYS A 205 29.54 1.52 14.93
C LYS A 205 29.46 1.18 13.45
N GLN A 206 30.49 0.47 12.98
CA GLN A 206 30.54 -0.03 11.61
C GLN A 206 29.69 -1.30 11.43
N ASP A 207 28.63 -1.27 10.63
CA ASP A 207 27.77 -2.43 10.34
C ASP A 207 27.25 -2.45 8.87
N ILE A 208 26.22 -3.26 8.54
CA ILE A 208 25.66 -3.30 7.16
C ILE A 208 25.18 -1.92 6.70
N TRP A 209 24.87 -1.04 7.63
CA TRP A 209 24.28 0.27 7.42
C TRP A 209 25.35 1.18 6.79
N ASP A 210 26.61 1.13 7.22
CA ASP A 210 27.69 1.99 6.69
C ASP A 210 28.11 1.68 5.24
N GLN A 211 27.68 0.54 4.70
CA GLN A 211 27.93 0.20 3.31
C GLN A 211 27.08 1.04 2.33
N TRP A 212 26.13 1.85 2.85
CA TRP A 212 25.07 2.49 2.09
C TRP A 212 25.34 3.96 1.74
N LYS A 213 26.38 4.56 2.34
CA LYS A 213 27.06 5.83 1.99
C LYS A 213 26.25 7.15 1.97
N ASP A 214 24.92 7.14 2.00
CA ASP A 214 24.08 8.34 1.93
C ASP A 214 23.17 8.48 3.17
N TRP A 215 23.77 8.88 4.29
CA TRP A 215 23.08 9.19 5.55
C TRP A 215 22.40 10.55 5.49
N ASP A 216 21.12 10.62 5.86
CA ASP A 216 20.46 11.90 6.06
C ASP A 216 20.68 12.44 7.50
N ASN A 217 20.52 13.74 7.69
CA ASN A 217 20.68 14.42 8.98
C ASN A 217 19.34 14.56 9.75
N ARG A 218 18.33 13.71 9.50
CA ARG A 218 16.96 13.92 10.00
C ARG A 218 16.66 13.27 11.36
N GLY A 219 17.60 12.52 11.95
CA GLY A 219 17.42 11.90 13.26
C GLY A 219 18.60 11.06 13.72
N ILE A 220 18.50 10.53 14.94
CA ILE A 220 19.49 9.68 15.60
C ILE A 220 18.83 8.34 16.00
N ILE A 221 19.36 7.20 15.53
CA ILE A 221 18.97 5.85 15.96
C ILE A 221 19.87 5.37 17.09
N GLN A 222 19.28 4.87 18.19
CA GLN A 222 19.95 4.16 19.27
C GLN A 222 19.70 2.66 19.14
N PHE A 223 20.73 1.86 18.87
CA PHE A 223 20.57 0.40 18.92
C PHE A 223 20.29 -0.05 20.36
N PRO A 224 19.44 -1.07 20.60
CA PRO A 224 19.29 -1.64 21.92
C PRO A 224 20.60 -2.31 22.34
N GLY A 225 21.46 -1.55 23.00
CA GLY A 225 22.50 -2.10 23.86
C GLY A 225 21.84 -2.92 24.95
N LYS A 226 22.53 -3.97 25.44
CA LYS A 226 22.16 -4.61 26.71
C LYS A 226 21.83 -3.49 27.72
N PRO A 227 20.73 -3.58 28.48
CA PRO A 227 20.43 -2.57 29.48
C PRO A 227 21.66 -2.44 30.36
N ASP A 228 22.22 -1.24 30.42
CA ASP A 228 23.31 -0.93 31.31
C ASP A 228 22.86 -1.29 32.72
N LYS A 229 23.64 -2.15 33.38
CA LYS A 229 23.32 -2.69 34.70
C LYS A 229 23.35 -1.65 35.82
N ASP A 230 23.60 -0.38 35.49
CA ASP A 230 23.86 0.67 36.46
C ASP A 230 23.00 1.94 36.27
N GLU A 231 21.97 1.91 35.41
CA GLU A 231 20.86 2.88 35.51
C GLU A 231 19.66 2.20 36.19
N GLU A 232 19.73 2.11 37.52
CA GLU A 232 18.52 2.08 38.33
C GLU A 232 17.77 3.40 38.07
N THR A 233 16.83 3.37 37.14
CA THR A 233 15.70 4.29 37.22
C THR A 233 14.81 3.78 38.35
N PRO A 234 14.61 4.55 39.42
CA PRO A 234 13.66 4.18 40.46
C PRO A 234 12.26 4.27 39.84
N ILE A 235 11.64 3.13 39.55
CA ILE A 235 10.18 3.04 39.63
C ILE A 235 9.87 2.50 41.02
N ASP A 236 10.26 3.28 42.04
CA ASP A 236 9.46 3.29 43.25
C ASP A 236 8.18 4.00 42.84
N SER A 237 7.05 3.29 42.90
CA SER A 237 5.73 3.86 42.71
C SER A 237 5.59 5.08 43.62
N PRO A 238 5.51 6.31 43.10
CA PRO A 238 4.67 7.27 43.77
C PRO A 238 3.26 6.87 43.37
N LYS A 239 2.47 6.36 44.32
CA LYS A 239 1.06 6.75 44.34
C LYS A 239 1.05 8.13 45.01
N PRO A 240 0.94 9.25 44.28
CA PRO A 240 0.67 10.55 44.90
C PRO A 240 -0.85 10.66 45.12
N PRO A 241 -1.33 11.66 45.88
CA PRO A 241 -2.56 11.56 46.65
C PRO A 241 -3.80 11.46 45.75
N LYS A 242 -4.80 10.73 46.27
CA LYS A 242 -6.19 10.76 45.82
C LYS A 242 -6.67 12.20 45.53
N ASP A 243 -7.53 12.29 44.52
CA ASP A 243 -8.53 13.34 44.23
C ASP A 243 -8.12 14.39 43.15
N THR A 244 -8.24 14.05 41.85
CA THR A 244 -9.02 14.76 40.77
C THR A 244 -8.76 14.22 39.35
N ASP A 245 -7.53 13.82 39.00
CA ASP A 245 -7.16 13.46 37.61
C ASP A 245 -7.56 12.02 37.23
N ASP A 246 -7.40 11.04 38.13
CA ASP A 246 -7.86 9.65 37.92
C ASP A 246 -9.40 9.59 37.74
N GLU A 247 -10.13 10.47 38.43
CA GLU A 247 -11.59 10.56 38.32
C GLU A 247 -12.03 11.16 36.97
N GLN A 248 -11.18 11.99 36.36
CA GLN A 248 -11.43 12.53 35.03
C GLN A 248 -11.14 11.49 33.95
N GLU A 249 -10.00 10.77 34.04
CA GLU A 249 -9.67 9.70 33.10
C GLU A 249 -10.69 8.56 33.15
N LEU A 250 -11.14 8.17 34.35
CA LEU A 250 -12.23 7.20 34.52
C LEU A 250 -13.50 7.66 33.82
N LYS A 251 -13.95 8.90 34.03
CA LYS A 251 -15.17 9.44 33.39
C LYS A 251 -15.04 9.56 31.87
N GLU A 252 -13.84 9.87 31.37
CA GLU A 252 -13.58 9.93 29.94
C GLU A 252 -13.63 8.53 29.31
N LEU A 253 -13.09 7.51 30.01
CA LEU A 253 -13.20 6.11 29.59
C LEU A 253 -14.63 5.58 29.67
N GLU A 254 -15.36 5.82 30.77
CA GLU A 254 -16.79 5.48 30.91
C GLU A 254 -17.58 6.06 29.75
N LYS A 255 -17.44 7.37 29.49
CA LYS A 255 -18.15 8.04 28.39
C LYS A 255 -17.74 7.51 27.02
N ALA A 256 -16.46 7.22 26.81
CA ALA A 256 -15.99 6.67 25.54
C ALA A 256 -16.54 5.27 25.32
N ILE A 257 -16.63 4.45 26.37
CA ILE A 257 -17.19 3.11 26.31
C ILE A 257 -18.68 3.19 26.00
N ASP A 258 -19.43 4.03 26.73
CA ASP A 258 -20.86 4.23 26.49
C ASP A 258 -21.09 4.70 25.04
N SER A 259 -20.33 5.70 24.57
CA SER A 259 -20.42 6.16 23.18
C SER A 259 -20.08 5.07 22.17
N ALA A 260 -19.10 4.21 22.45
CA ALA A 260 -18.74 3.13 21.54
C ALA A 260 -19.79 2.01 21.54
N VAL A 261 -20.46 1.77 22.67
CA VAL A 261 -21.61 0.86 22.73
C VAL A 261 -22.77 1.45 21.92
N ASP A 262 -23.11 2.72 22.15
CA ASP A 262 -24.18 3.42 21.43
C ASP A 262 -23.88 3.43 19.91
N ASP A 263 -22.67 3.81 19.49
CA ASP A 263 -22.28 3.83 18.07
C ASP A 263 -22.41 2.42 17.43
N LEU A 264 -22.03 1.36 18.16
CA LEU A 264 -22.19 -0.02 17.68
C LEU A 264 -23.66 -0.42 17.56
N GLU A 265 -24.47 -0.12 18.58
CA GLU A 265 -25.90 -0.45 18.60
C GLU A 265 -26.67 0.34 17.54
N ASP A 266 -26.41 1.65 17.39
CA ASP A 266 -27.03 2.53 16.40
C ASP A 266 -26.69 2.07 14.98
N THR A 267 -25.43 1.76 14.67
CA THR A 267 -25.07 1.26 13.34
C THR A 267 -25.60 -0.16 13.09
N GLN A 268 -25.79 -0.99 14.13
CA GLN A 268 -26.50 -2.26 13.97
C GLN A 268 -27.98 -2.05 13.62
N GLU A 269 -28.64 -1.02 14.18
CA GLU A 269 -30.01 -0.63 13.80
C GLU A 269 -30.05 -0.15 12.34
N GLU A 270 -29.07 0.65 11.90
CA GLU A 270 -28.94 1.04 10.49
C GLU A 270 -28.76 -0.16 9.55
N VAL A 271 -27.99 -1.20 9.96
CA VAL A 271 -27.90 -2.46 9.19
C VAL A 271 -29.26 -3.15 9.10
N GLU A 272 -30.04 -3.16 10.18
CA GLU A 272 -31.38 -3.76 10.18
C GLU A 272 -32.36 -2.98 9.28
N ASP A 273 -32.30 -1.65 9.29
CA ASP A 273 -33.12 -0.78 8.44
C ASP A 273 -32.82 -1.02 6.95
N VAL A 274 -31.54 -1.01 6.56
CA VAL A 274 -31.15 -1.27 5.16
C VAL A 274 -31.51 -2.71 4.74
N LEU A 275 -31.46 -3.67 5.67
CA LEU A 275 -31.93 -5.04 5.39
C LEU A 275 -33.46 -5.12 5.24
N GLU A 276 -34.22 -4.22 5.85
CA GLU A 276 -35.67 -4.13 5.63
C GLU A 276 -35.96 -3.54 4.25
N ASP A 277 -35.27 -2.45 3.88
CA ASP A 277 -35.38 -1.82 2.56
C ASP A 277 -34.99 -2.80 1.44
N LEU A 278 -33.88 -3.53 1.61
CA LEU A 278 -33.46 -4.56 0.67
C LEU A 278 -34.52 -5.66 0.49
N ARG A 279 -35.18 -6.10 1.57
CA ARG A 279 -36.25 -7.10 1.49
C ARG A 279 -37.49 -6.57 0.78
N GLU A 280 -37.82 -5.28 0.97
CA GLU A 280 -38.92 -4.65 0.24
C GLU A 280 -38.61 -4.60 -1.26
N ALA A 281 -37.39 -4.23 -1.63
CA ALA A 281 -36.92 -4.26 -3.02
C ALA A 281 -36.94 -5.68 -3.64
N GLU A 282 -36.53 -6.69 -2.88
CA GLU A 282 -36.60 -8.10 -3.28
C GLU A 282 -38.04 -8.57 -3.49
N ASP A 283 -38.96 -8.22 -2.58
CA ASP A 283 -40.38 -8.58 -2.65
C ASP A 283 -41.08 -7.92 -3.86
N ASP A 284 -40.70 -6.68 -4.18
CA ASP A 284 -41.18 -5.94 -5.36
C ASP A 284 -40.46 -6.33 -6.66
N ASN A 285 -39.36 -7.10 -6.54
CA ASN A 285 -38.52 -7.57 -7.63
C ASN A 285 -37.96 -6.38 -8.46
N ASP A 286 -37.60 -5.28 -7.78
CA ASP A 286 -36.95 -4.11 -8.37
C ASP A 286 -35.43 -4.29 -8.37
N LYS A 287 -34.86 -4.61 -9.53
CA LYS A 287 -33.43 -4.88 -9.66
C LYS A 287 -32.54 -3.68 -9.39
N GLU A 288 -32.99 -2.47 -9.73
CA GLU A 288 -32.17 -1.27 -9.56
C GLU A 288 -32.09 -0.92 -8.06
N GLU A 289 -33.22 -1.04 -7.37
CA GLU A 289 -33.32 -0.80 -5.92
C GLU A 289 -32.61 -1.89 -5.09
N ILE A 290 -32.67 -3.16 -5.51
CA ILE A 290 -31.90 -4.24 -4.87
C ILE A 290 -30.40 -3.94 -4.89
N GLU A 291 -29.85 -3.51 -6.03
CA GLU A 291 -28.42 -3.21 -6.13
C GLU A 291 -28.04 -1.94 -5.36
N GLU A 292 -28.90 -0.91 -5.37
CA GLU A 292 -28.72 0.28 -4.53
C GLU A 292 -28.67 -0.09 -3.03
N GLU A 293 -29.61 -0.92 -2.56
CA GLU A 293 -29.65 -1.31 -1.15
C GLU A 293 -28.54 -2.28 -0.76
N LYS A 294 -28.07 -3.16 -1.66
CA LYS A 294 -26.83 -3.91 -1.41
C LYS A 294 -25.61 -3.00 -1.30
N GLU A 295 -25.53 -1.94 -2.10
CA GLU A 295 -24.45 -0.96 -2.00
C GLU A 295 -24.53 -0.20 -0.66
N ASN A 296 -25.73 0.23 -0.25
CA ASN A 296 -25.97 0.86 1.05
C ASN A 296 -25.60 -0.08 2.20
N LEU A 297 -26.01 -1.34 2.11
CA LEU A 297 -25.72 -2.35 3.12
C LEU A 297 -24.22 -2.58 3.26
N SER A 298 -23.51 -2.69 2.12
CA SER A 298 -22.06 -2.79 2.11
C SER A 298 -21.39 -1.59 2.77
N LYS A 299 -21.89 -0.35 2.55
CA LYS A 299 -21.37 0.85 3.21
C LYS A 299 -21.57 0.82 4.72
N VAL A 300 -22.77 0.47 5.20
CA VAL A 300 -23.10 0.44 6.63
C VAL A 300 -22.34 -0.69 7.34
N LEU A 301 -22.23 -1.88 6.72
CA LEU A 301 -21.40 -2.97 7.26
C LEU A 301 -19.93 -2.58 7.39
N ASN A 302 -19.39 -1.90 6.38
CA ASN A 302 -18.03 -1.35 6.42
C ASN A 302 -17.84 -0.29 7.53
N GLU A 303 -18.87 0.47 7.86
CA GLU A 303 -18.85 1.40 8.99
C GLU A 303 -18.88 0.66 10.33
N LEU A 304 -19.75 -0.35 10.44
CA LEU A 304 -19.84 -1.22 11.61
C LEU A 304 -18.52 -1.92 11.91
N ASP A 305 -17.83 -2.46 10.89
CA ASP A 305 -16.50 -3.06 11.04
C ASP A 305 -15.46 -2.08 11.56
N LYS A 306 -15.47 -0.83 11.07
CA LYS A 306 -14.58 0.22 11.57
C LYS A 306 -14.88 0.56 13.04
N LEU A 307 -16.15 0.57 13.44
CA LEU A 307 -16.56 0.80 14.83
C LEU A 307 -16.16 -0.36 15.74
N ILE A 308 -16.33 -1.61 15.28
CA ILE A 308 -15.88 -2.81 15.99
C ILE A 308 -14.39 -2.72 16.29
N ILE A 309 -13.55 -2.36 15.31
CA ILE A 309 -12.10 -2.21 15.51
C ILE A 309 -11.79 -1.13 16.55
N LYS A 310 -12.46 0.04 16.46
CA LYS A 310 -12.28 1.13 17.45
C LYS A 310 -12.70 0.70 18.86
N ALA A 311 -13.80 -0.04 18.97
CA ALA A 311 -14.32 -0.55 20.23
C ALA A 311 -13.38 -1.60 20.84
N GLU A 312 -12.76 -2.47 20.04
CA GLU A 312 -11.76 -3.44 20.51
C GLU A 312 -10.50 -2.73 21.06
N ASP A 313 -10.02 -1.70 20.37
CA ASP A 313 -8.90 -0.86 20.84
C ASP A 313 -9.24 -0.15 22.16
N LEU A 314 -10.46 0.41 22.26
CA LEU A 314 -10.96 1.07 23.46
C LEU A 314 -11.07 0.08 24.63
N LEU A 315 -11.57 -1.13 24.37
CA LEU A 315 -11.65 -2.19 25.37
C LEU A 315 -10.26 -2.60 25.88
N GLU A 316 -9.26 -2.71 25.01
CA GLU A 316 -7.88 -2.96 25.42
C GLU A 316 -7.34 -1.82 26.29
N LYS A 317 -7.63 -0.56 25.93
CA LYS A 317 -7.27 0.63 26.71
C LYS A 317 -7.92 0.62 28.10
N ALA A 318 -9.22 0.34 28.19
CA ALA A 318 -9.97 0.26 29.44
C ALA A 318 -9.40 -0.83 30.37
N LYS A 319 -9.21 -2.05 29.85
CA LYS A 319 -8.63 -3.17 30.61
C LYS A 319 -7.23 -2.88 31.14
N LYS A 320 -6.42 -2.14 30.37
CA LYS A 320 -5.06 -1.76 30.78
C LYS A 320 -5.07 -0.70 31.88
N ALA A 321 -6.11 0.12 31.97
CA ALA A 321 -6.26 1.13 33.01
C ALA A 321 -6.57 0.51 34.39
N ASP A 322 -7.10 -0.72 34.43
CA ASP A 322 -7.33 -1.51 35.66
C ASP A 322 -8.21 -0.78 36.70
N TYR A 323 -9.19 -0.01 36.22
CA TYR A 323 -10.21 0.62 37.06
C TYR A 323 -11.32 -0.39 37.37
N LYS A 324 -11.58 -0.67 38.66
CA LYS A 324 -12.64 -1.60 39.07
C LYS A 324 -14.03 -1.11 38.71
N GLU A 325 -14.19 0.21 38.69
CA GLU A 325 -15.41 0.91 38.33
C GLU A 325 -15.83 0.60 36.88
N LEU A 326 -14.87 0.37 35.97
CA LEU A 326 -15.11 0.06 34.56
C LEU A 326 -15.48 -1.40 34.27
N GLU A 327 -15.38 -2.32 35.23
CA GLU A 327 -15.62 -3.76 34.96
C GLU A 327 -17.01 -4.05 34.35
N SER A 328 -18.02 -3.22 34.67
CA SER A 328 -19.36 -3.38 34.10
C SER A 328 -19.42 -2.87 32.66
N ASP A 329 -18.78 -1.73 32.40
CA ASP A 329 -18.78 -1.04 31.11
C ASP A 329 -17.92 -1.81 30.11
N GLU A 330 -16.77 -2.34 30.54
CA GLU A 330 -15.95 -3.28 29.78
C GLU A 330 -16.75 -4.50 29.32
N ARG A 331 -17.61 -5.07 30.19
CA ARG A 331 -18.49 -6.19 29.83
C ARG A 331 -19.65 -5.79 28.92
N ALA A 332 -20.08 -4.53 28.97
CA ALA A 332 -21.07 -4.00 28.02
C ALA A 332 -20.43 -3.89 26.64
N LEU A 333 -19.25 -3.26 26.55
CA LEU A 333 -18.49 -3.11 25.32
C LEU A 333 -18.09 -4.47 24.71
N GLU A 334 -17.63 -5.44 25.53
CA GLU A 334 -17.36 -6.80 25.06
C GLU A 334 -18.57 -7.51 24.46
N ARG A 335 -19.78 -7.21 24.94
CA ARG A 335 -21.02 -7.76 24.40
C ARG A 335 -21.42 -7.05 23.12
N ALA A 336 -21.42 -5.72 23.11
CA ALA A 336 -21.69 -4.92 21.92
C ALA A 336 -20.76 -5.32 20.76
N ILE A 337 -19.44 -5.41 21.00
CA ILE A 337 -18.47 -5.88 19.99
C ILE A 337 -18.84 -7.27 19.46
N ARG A 338 -19.22 -8.21 20.36
CA ARG A 338 -19.56 -9.58 19.96
C ARG A 338 -20.84 -9.62 19.13
N ASP A 339 -21.84 -8.85 19.52
CA ASP A 339 -23.13 -8.81 18.86
C ASP A 339 -23.00 -8.11 17.49
N ALA A 340 -22.23 -7.02 17.41
CA ALA A 340 -21.88 -6.35 16.16
C ALA A 340 -21.12 -7.28 15.19
N LYS A 341 -20.08 -7.98 15.66
CA LYS A 341 -19.36 -8.98 14.85
C LYS A 341 -20.30 -10.05 14.31
N LYS A 342 -21.23 -10.50 15.14
CA LYS A 342 -22.22 -11.49 14.75
C LYS A 342 -23.18 -10.94 13.67
N VAL A 343 -23.62 -9.68 13.78
CA VAL A 343 -24.43 -9.03 12.73
C VAL A 343 -23.65 -8.96 11.43
N VAL A 344 -22.40 -8.49 11.45
CA VAL A 344 -21.53 -8.44 10.28
C VAL A 344 -21.42 -9.82 9.62
N ASP A 345 -21.02 -10.85 10.38
CA ASP A 345 -20.84 -12.21 9.86
C ASP A 345 -22.14 -12.79 9.28
N GLU A 346 -23.28 -12.62 9.98
CA GLU A 346 -24.57 -13.16 9.54
C GLU A 346 -25.15 -12.42 8.33
N THR A 347 -24.93 -11.10 8.24
CA THR A 347 -25.41 -10.28 7.13
C THR A 347 -24.57 -10.53 5.88
N TYR A 348 -23.24 -10.53 5.99
CA TYR A 348 -22.38 -10.89 4.87
C TYR A 348 -22.70 -12.27 4.32
N GLY A 349 -22.82 -13.27 5.20
CA GLY A 349 -23.11 -14.65 4.77
C GLY A 349 -24.50 -14.88 4.17
N LYS A 350 -25.44 -13.94 4.29
CA LYS A 350 -26.80 -14.05 3.73
C LYS A 350 -26.99 -13.22 2.47
N THR A 351 -26.43 -12.00 2.45
CA THR A 351 -26.68 -11.04 1.36
C THR A 351 -25.60 -11.10 0.29
N PHE A 352 -24.37 -11.40 0.68
CA PHE A 352 -23.20 -11.48 -0.19
C PHE A 352 -22.73 -12.94 -0.26
N ASP A 353 -23.66 -13.81 -0.64
CA ASP A 353 -23.45 -15.25 -0.67
C ASP A 353 -22.80 -15.71 -1.99
N LYS A 354 -22.70 -17.03 -2.19
CA LYS A 354 -22.11 -17.58 -3.41
C LYS A 354 -22.83 -17.09 -4.68
N GLU A 355 -24.16 -17.09 -4.68
CA GLU A 355 -24.94 -16.76 -5.89
C GLU A 355 -24.73 -15.29 -6.29
N TYR A 356 -24.63 -14.41 -5.30
CA TYR A 356 -24.28 -12.99 -5.52
C TYR A 356 -22.91 -12.81 -6.18
N TYR A 357 -21.86 -13.44 -5.63
CA TYR A 357 -20.52 -13.30 -6.19
C TYR A 357 -20.36 -14.03 -7.52
N GLU A 358 -21.10 -15.12 -7.74
CA GLU A 358 -21.14 -15.82 -9.04
C GLU A 358 -21.71 -14.90 -10.12
N GLU A 359 -22.85 -14.24 -9.88
CA GLU A 359 -23.44 -13.28 -10.83
C GLU A 359 -22.51 -12.10 -11.12
N LEU A 360 -21.91 -11.51 -10.09
CA LEU A 360 -20.99 -10.37 -10.27
C LEU A 360 -19.69 -10.74 -10.97
N LEU A 361 -19.10 -11.88 -10.64
CA LEU A 361 -17.88 -12.35 -11.29
C LEU A 361 -18.16 -12.64 -12.76
N GLU A 362 -19.26 -13.35 -13.07
CA GLU A 362 -19.66 -13.61 -14.45
C GLU A 362 -19.90 -12.31 -15.23
N GLU A 363 -20.64 -11.35 -14.68
CA GLU A 363 -20.90 -10.04 -15.32
C GLU A 363 -19.60 -9.27 -15.55
N THR A 364 -18.72 -9.22 -14.55
CA THR A 364 -17.45 -8.49 -14.63
C THR A 364 -16.49 -9.14 -15.62
N ILE A 365 -16.47 -10.48 -15.69
CA ILE A 365 -15.72 -11.26 -16.69
C ILE A 365 -16.20 -10.90 -18.10
N GLU A 366 -17.52 -10.87 -18.33
CA GLU A 366 -18.08 -10.50 -19.64
C GLU A 366 -17.72 -9.06 -20.03
N ASP A 367 -17.81 -8.12 -19.08
CA ASP A 367 -17.52 -6.71 -19.29
C ASP A 367 -16.04 -6.45 -19.60
N ILE A 368 -15.12 -7.05 -18.83
CA ILE A 368 -13.69 -6.89 -19.06
C ILE A 368 -13.27 -7.54 -20.38
N GLU A 369 -13.83 -8.70 -20.73
CA GLU A 369 -13.60 -9.33 -22.02
C GLU A 369 -14.01 -8.42 -23.20
N GLU A 370 -15.18 -7.77 -23.13
CA GLU A 370 -15.62 -6.87 -24.21
C GLU A 370 -14.76 -5.61 -24.25
N ALA A 371 -14.36 -5.07 -23.10
CA ALA A 371 -13.44 -3.93 -23.02
C ALA A 371 -12.06 -4.26 -23.63
N ILE A 372 -11.52 -5.45 -23.36
CA ILE A 372 -10.29 -5.96 -23.98
C ILE A 372 -10.48 -6.01 -25.50
N LYS A 373 -11.56 -6.64 -26.00
CA LYS A 373 -11.85 -6.75 -27.44
C LYS A 373 -11.95 -5.37 -28.10
N ASP A 374 -12.59 -4.40 -27.45
CA ASP A 374 -12.71 -3.04 -27.94
C ASP A 374 -11.37 -2.29 -27.95
N ALA A 375 -10.55 -2.48 -26.92
CA ALA A 375 -9.20 -1.95 -26.86
C ALA A 375 -8.30 -2.53 -27.95
N GLU A 376 -8.33 -3.85 -28.18
CA GLU A 376 -7.60 -4.49 -29.27
C GLU A 376 -8.05 -3.99 -30.66
N ARG A 377 -9.37 -3.80 -30.87
CA ARG A 377 -9.91 -3.19 -32.09
C ARG A 377 -9.37 -1.77 -32.25
N ALA A 378 -9.31 -1.01 -31.16
CA ALA A 378 -8.76 0.33 -31.15
C ALA A 378 -7.26 0.37 -31.53
N ILE A 379 -6.47 -0.58 -31.04
CA ILE A 379 -5.05 -0.72 -31.37
C ILE A 379 -4.84 -1.08 -32.85
N LYS A 380 -5.63 -2.02 -33.38
CA LYS A 380 -5.47 -2.54 -34.76
C LYS A 380 -5.85 -1.55 -35.86
N ASP A 381 -6.81 -0.67 -35.60
CA ASP A 381 -7.28 0.26 -36.62
C ASP A 381 -6.33 1.46 -36.76
N ASN A 382 -5.53 1.44 -37.84
CA ASN A 382 -4.59 2.49 -38.19
C ASN A 382 -5.23 3.86 -38.48
N SER A 383 -6.55 3.92 -38.67
CA SER A 383 -7.29 5.17 -38.89
C SER A 383 -7.78 5.83 -37.60
N ASN A 384 -7.63 5.16 -36.44
CA ASN A 384 -8.21 5.63 -35.19
C ASN A 384 -7.72 7.01 -34.77
N SER A 385 -8.65 7.87 -34.36
CA SER A 385 -8.32 9.15 -33.75
C SER A 385 -7.70 8.97 -32.36
N ILE A 386 -6.94 9.95 -31.89
CA ILE A 386 -6.49 10.04 -30.48
C ILE A 386 -7.67 9.81 -29.52
N ASN A 387 -8.86 10.34 -29.86
CA ASN A 387 -10.07 10.20 -29.05
C ASN A 387 -10.66 8.77 -29.00
N SER A 388 -10.39 7.91 -30.00
CA SER A 388 -10.84 6.51 -29.94
C SER A 388 -9.89 5.65 -29.11
N LEU A 389 -8.57 5.88 -29.25
CA LEU A 389 -7.59 5.25 -28.38
C LEU A 389 -7.80 5.67 -26.91
N ASN A 390 -8.11 6.95 -26.65
CA ASN A 390 -8.29 7.45 -25.28
C ASN A 390 -9.54 6.86 -24.61
N ARG A 391 -10.63 6.71 -25.37
CA ARG A 391 -11.84 6.05 -24.86
C ARG A 391 -11.57 4.60 -24.50
N ALA A 392 -10.93 3.85 -25.40
CA ALA A 392 -10.53 2.47 -25.12
C ALA A 392 -9.63 2.36 -23.88
N TYR A 393 -8.69 3.30 -23.70
CA TYR A 393 -7.84 3.38 -22.52
C TYR A 393 -8.65 3.64 -21.24
N GLU A 394 -9.51 4.66 -21.23
CA GLU A 394 -10.34 5.01 -20.07
C GLU A 394 -11.33 3.89 -19.71
N ASP A 395 -11.96 3.28 -20.71
CA ASP A 395 -12.94 2.21 -20.52
C ASP A 395 -12.25 0.96 -19.96
N LEU A 396 -11.12 0.54 -20.53
CA LEU A 396 -10.36 -0.62 -20.04
C LEU A 396 -9.79 -0.38 -18.64
N THR A 397 -9.29 0.83 -18.35
CA THR A 397 -8.81 1.19 -17.00
C THR A 397 -9.92 1.09 -15.97
N LYS A 398 -11.12 1.61 -16.27
CA LYS A 398 -12.27 1.50 -15.36
C LYS A 398 -12.69 0.05 -15.14
N MET A 399 -12.68 -0.79 -16.18
CA MET A 399 -13.03 -2.20 -16.04
C MET A 399 -12.03 -2.94 -15.14
N ILE A 400 -10.72 -2.67 -15.29
CA ILE A 400 -9.69 -3.20 -14.39
C ILE A 400 -9.95 -2.76 -12.94
N GLU A 401 -10.17 -1.45 -12.70
CA GLU A 401 -10.44 -0.93 -11.36
C GLU A 401 -11.69 -1.57 -10.72
N SER A 402 -12.76 -1.75 -11.50
CA SER A 402 -13.98 -2.44 -11.05
C SER A 402 -13.73 -3.91 -10.71
N ALA A 403 -12.96 -4.62 -11.55
CA ALA A 403 -12.62 -6.02 -11.35
C ALA A 403 -11.74 -6.24 -10.11
N GLU A 404 -10.71 -5.41 -9.91
CA GLU A 404 -9.87 -5.45 -8.71
C GLU A 404 -10.70 -5.22 -7.44
N LYS A 405 -11.63 -4.26 -7.49
CA LYS A 405 -12.52 -3.97 -6.35
C LYS A 405 -13.46 -5.13 -6.04
N LEU A 406 -13.96 -5.82 -7.07
CA LEU A 406 -14.78 -7.03 -6.87
C LEU A 406 -13.96 -8.16 -6.25
N LEU A 407 -12.72 -8.37 -6.70
CA LEU A 407 -11.82 -9.36 -6.12
C LEU A 407 -11.50 -9.06 -4.65
N ASP A 408 -11.24 -7.80 -4.31
CA ASP A 408 -11.06 -7.38 -2.91
C ASP A 408 -12.31 -7.72 -2.05
N SER A 409 -13.51 -7.46 -2.58
CA SER A 409 -14.78 -7.79 -1.91
C SER A 409 -14.99 -9.30 -1.77
N TYR A 410 -14.65 -10.07 -2.81
CA TYR A 410 -14.75 -11.52 -2.82
C TYR A 410 -13.77 -12.16 -1.83
N ASP A 411 -12.53 -11.68 -1.78
CA ASP A 411 -11.48 -12.12 -0.85
C ASP A 411 -11.86 -11.87 0.62
N ASP A 412 -12.54 -10.76 0.89
CA ASP A 412 -13.06 -10.42 2.22
C ASP A 412 -14.33 -11.22 2.58
N SER A 413 -14.92 -11.93 1.62
CA SER A 413 -16.10 -12.77 1.84
C SER A 413 -15.77 -14.14 2.44
N ASN A 414 -16.79 -14.86 2.89
CA ASN A 414 -16.65 -16.26 3.33
C ASN A 414 -16.89 -17.28 2.18
N VAL A 415 -16.94 -16.84 0.92
CA VAL A 415 -17.25 -17.68 -0.24
C VAL A 415 -15.96 -18.24 -0.84
N ASP A 416 -15.65 -19.51 -0.62
CA ASP A 416 -14.42 -20.16 -1.11
C ASP A 416 -14.64 -21.07 -2.35
N THR A 417 -15.85 -21.06 -2.92
CA THR A 417 -16.27 -22.01 -3.96
C THR A 417 -16.22 -21.49 -5.39
N LEU A 418 -15.76 -20.26 -5.63
CA LEU A 418 -15.72 -19.59 -6.94
C LEU A 418 -14.27 -19.34 -7.42
N GLN A 419 -13.35 -20.24 -7.04
CA GLN A 419 -11.93 -20.11 -7.36
C GLN A 419 -11.64 -20.15 -8.86
N ASP A 420 -12.48 -20.85 -9.64
CA ASP A 420 -12.30 -20.95 -11.09
C ASP A 420 -12.65 -19.60 -11.75
N GLU A 421 -13.75 -18.96 -11.32
CA GLU A 421 -14.17 -17.62 -11.77
C GLU A 421 -13.21 -16.52 -11.28
N GLU A 422 -12.71 -16.64 -10.03
CA GLU A 422 -11.66 -15.77 -9.49
C GLU A 422 -10.37 -15.83 -10.33
N GLU A 423 -9.89 -17.05 -10.65
CA GLU A 423 -8.70 -17.26 -11.47
C GLU A 423 -8.91 -16.73 -12.89
N GLU A 424 -10.09 -16.94 -13.48
CA GLU A 424 -10.45 -16.40 -14.80
C GLU A 424 -10.43 -14.86 -14.82
N LEU A 425 -11.02 -14.22 -13.80
CA LEU A 425 -11.01 -12.76 -13.71
C LEU A 425 -9.59 -12.20 -13.51
N LEU A 426 -8.76 -12.85 -12.69
CA LEU A 426 -7.35 -12.48 -12.52
C LEU A 426 -6.56 -12.60 -13.83
N ASP A 427 -6.73 -13.69 -14.57
CA ASP A 427 -6.10 -13.88 -15.88
C ASP A 427 -6.55 -12.80 -16.89
N LEU A 428 -7.84 -12.41 -16.86
CA LEU A 428 -8.37 -11.33 -17.68
C LEU A 428 -7.85 -9.96 -17.29
N ILE A 429 -7.64 -9.69 -15.99
CA ILE A 429 -6.98 -8.46 -15.54
C ILE A 429 -5.54 -8.40 -16.09
N ASP A 430 -4.78 -9.49 -15.97
CA ASP A 430 -3.42 -9.56 -16.53
C ASP A 430 -3.41 -9.34 -18.07
N GLU A 431 -4.39 -9.90 -18.79
CA GLU A 431 -4.58 -9.65 -20.22
C GLU A 431 -4.94 -8.19 -20.50
N ALA A 432 -5.88 -7.62 -19.74
CA ALA A 432 -6.30 -6.23 -19.85
C ALA A 432 -5.15 -5.27 -19.59
N GLU A 433 -4.32 -5.49 -18.57
CA GLU A 433 -3.12 -4.69 -18.29
C GLU A 433 -2.11 -4.76 -19.45
N SER A 434 -1.94 -5.93 -20.06
CA SER A 434 -1.09 -6.09 -21.24
C SER A 434 -1.63 -5.29 -22.43
N VAL A 435 -2.94 -5.35 -22.68
CA VAL A 435 -3.60 -4.58 -23.76
C VAL A 435 -3.58 -3.08 -23.46
N LEU A 436 -3.73 -2.67 -22.20
CA LEU A 436 -3.61 -1.28 -21.75
C LEU A 436 -2.22 -0.73 -22.06
N LYS A 437 -1.18 -1.54 -21.83
CA LYS A 437 0.19 -1.18 -22.21
C LYS A 437 0.36 -1.04 -23.72
N GLU A 438 -0.20 -1.95 -24.51
CA GLU A 438 -0.18 -1.83 -25.98
C GLU A 438 -0.93 -0.57 -26.46
N LEU A 439 -2.04 -0.22 -25.80
CA LEU A 439 -2.77 1.03 -26.04
C LEU A 439 -1.88 2.24 -25.78
N ILE A 440 -1.19 2.28 -24.63
CA ILE A 440 -0.25 3.36 -24.26
C ILE A 440 0.87 3.47 -25.31
N ASP A 441 1.54 2.38 -25.65
CA ASP A 441 2.63 2.37 -26.63
C ASP A 441 2.13 2.84 -28.01
N LYS A 442 0.94 2.42 -28.43
CA LYS A 442 0.30 2.89 -29.67
C LYS A 442 -0.04 4.38 -29.62
N PHE A 443 -0.44 4.86 -28.44
CA PHE A 443 -0.74 6.26 -28.18
C PHE A 443 0.51 7.11 -28.34
N GLU A 444 1.60 6.73 -27.66
CA GLU A 444 2.93 7.35 -27.75
C GLU A 444 3.43 7.40 -29.18
N ASP A 445 3.49 6.26 -29.87
CA ASP A 445 3.95 6.21 -31.26
C ASP A 445 3.20 7.20 -32.15
N LYS A 446 1.87 7.28 -31.98
CA LYS A 446 1.05 8.18 -32.79
C LYS A 446 1.32 9.64 -32.45
N LEU A 447 1.51 9.91 -31.17
CA LEU A 447 1.67 11.24 -30.62
C LEU A 447 3.06 11.82 -30.89
N ASP A 448 4.11 11.05 -30.65
CA ASP A 448 5.51 11.38 -30.94
C ASP A 448 5.65 11.78 -32.41
N ASN A 449 5.15 10.94 -33.32
CA ASN A 449 5.20 11.22 -34.75
C ASN A 449 4.47 12.52 -35.14
N GLN A 450 3.39 12.88 -34.43
CA GLN A 450 2.67 14.11 -34.67
C GLN A 450 3.37 15.32 -34.06
N VAL A 451 3.95 15.18 -32.86
CA VAL A 451 4.72 16.23 -32.20
C VAL A 451 5.97 16.54 -33.02
N ASP A 452 6.77 15.54 -33.37
CA ASP A 452 7.96 15.68 -34.21
C ASP A 452 7.63 16.40 -35.52
N TYR A 453 6.55 15.98 -36.19
CA TYR A 453 6.09 16.63 -37.42
C TYR A 453 5.80 18.12 -37.22
N PHE A 454 5.11 18.50 -36.14
CA PHE A 454 4.80 19.89 -35.86
C PHE A 454 6.02 20.68 -35.40
N GLU A 455 6.90 20.12 -34.58
CA GLU A 455 8.14 20.77 -34.16
C GLU A 455 9.03 21.09 -35.35
N ASP A 456 9.26 20.12 -36.24
CA ASP A 456 10.04 20.31 -37.46
C ASP A 456 9.38 21.30 -38.42
N SER A 457 8.05 21.23 -38.57
CA SER A 457 7.30 22.13 -39.46
C SER A 457 7.31 23.57 -38.94
N LEU A 458 7.10 23.76 -37.64
CA LEU A 458 7.19 25.07 -36.99
C LEU A 458 8.60 25.63 -37.13
N LYS A 459 9.63 24.81 -36.88
CA LYS A 459 11.01 25.21 -37.04
C LYS A 459 11.35 25.64 -38.47
N ALA A 460 10.98 24.83 -39.46
CA ALA A 460 11.23 25.16 -40.86
C ALA A 460 10.50 26.44 -41.29
N ALA A 461 9.28 26.67 -40.78
CA ALA A 461 8.53 27.89 -41.07
C ALA A 461 9.10 29.13 -40.37
N MET A 462 9.65 28.99 -39.15
CA MET A 462 10.41 30.05 -38.50
C MET A 462 11.70 30.38 -39.27
N ASP A 463 12.47 29.36 -39.68
CA ASP A 463 13.71 29.57 -40.45
C ASP A 463 13.43 30.28 -41.80
N GLU A 464 12.33 29.94 -42.48
CA GLU A 464 11.88 30.62 -43.72
C GLU A 464 11.45 32.07 -43.48
N LEU A 465 10.85 32.35 -42.32
CA LEU A 465 10.47 33.71 -41.92
C LEU A 465 11.72 34.56 -41.63
N ASP A 466 12.70 34.01 -40.92
CA ASP A 466 13.98 34.66 -40.63
C ASP A 466 14.72 35.03 -41.92
N ASP A 467 14.82 34.09 -42.87
CA ASP A 467 15.43 34.33 -44.18
C ASP A 467 14.71 35.46 -44.95
N ALA A 468 13.37 35.47 -44.93
CA ALA A 468 12.59 36.53 -45.60
C ALA A 468 12.77 37.90 -44.95
N ILE A 469 12.94 37.95 -43.62
CA ILE A 469 13.25 39.18 -42.86
C ILE A 469 14.64 39.68 -43.23
N ASP A 470 15.64 38.80 -43.26
CA ASP A 470 17.02 39.14 -43.60
C ASP A 470 17.16 39.69 -45.04
N GLU A 471 16.32 39.22 -45.97
CA GLU A 471 16.25 39.71 -47.34
C GLU A 471 15.45 41.03 -47.51
N ASP A 472 14.78 41.51 -46.45
CA ASP A 472 13.92 42.72 -46.44
C ASP A 472 12.81 42.69 -47.53
N ASN A 473 12.33 41.48 -47.89
CA ASN A 473 11.25 41.31 -48.86
C ASN A 473 9.89 41.17 -48.17
N ARG A 474 9.11 42.27 -48.19
CA ARG A 474 7.77 42.32 -47.58
C ARG A 474 6.77 41.28 -48.11
N GLY A 475 6.89 40.85 -49.37
CA GLY A 475 6.02 39.82 -49.93
C GLY A 475 6.32 38.46 -49.29
N ASP A 476 7.59 38.09 -49.27
CA ASP A 476 8.06 36.82 -48.75
C ASP A 476 7.82 36.73 -47.23
N ILE A 477 7.98 37.83 -46.48
CA ILE A 477 7.63 37.91 -45.06
C ILE A 477 6.13 37.64 -44.83
N TYR A 478 5.26 38.19 -45.69
CA TYR A 478 3.82 37.97 -45.56
C TYR A 478 3.47 36.49 -45.80
N ASP A 479 4.03 35.89 -46.86
CA ASP A 479 3.77 34.49 -47.22
C ASP A 479 4.32 33.52 -46.14
N ALA A 480 5.53 33.77 -45.62
CA ALA A 480 6.13 32.98 -44.55
C ALA A 480 5.31 33.05 -43.25
N ARG A 481 4.78 34.23 -42.90
CA ARG A 481 3.90 34.41 -41.74
C ARG A 481 2.57 33.67 -41.89
N GLU A 482 1.93 33.75 -43.05
CA GLU A 482 0.67 33.03 -43.31
C GLU A 482 0.87 31.51 -43.17
N LYS A 483 2.01 31.00 -43.66
CA LYS A 483 2.39 29.59 -43.49
C LYS A 483 2.62 29.23 -42.02
N LEU A 484 3.36 30.04 -41.27
CA LEU A 484 3.61 29.82 -39.84
C LEU A 484 2.33 29.84 -39.01
N GLU A 485 1.43 30.80 -39.28
CA GLU A 485 0.09 30.90 -38.65
C GLU A 485 -0.74 29.63 -38.89
N GLY A 486 -0.74 29.10 -40.13
CA GLY A 486 -1.44 27.86 -40.45
C GLY A 486 -0.88 26.62 -39.75
N ILE A 487 0.44 26.52 -39.57
CA ILE A 487 1.06 25.40 -38.84
C ILE A 487 0.76 25.53 -37.34
N LEU A 488 0.85 26.75 -36.79
CA LEU A 488 0.52 27.05 -35.39
C LEU A 488 -0.91 26.62 -35.05
N GLU A 489 -1.90 26.98 -35.85
CA GLU A 489 -3.30 26.59 -35.62
C GLU A 489 -3.47 25.06 -35.54
N ASN A 490 -2.79 24.33 -36.41
CA ASN A 490 -2.84 22.86 -36.42
C ASN A 490 -2.13 22.25 -35.20
N ALA A 491 -0.98 22.80 -34.80
CA ALA A 491 -0.25 22.35 -33.60
C ALA A 491 -1.05 22.60 -32.31
N GLU A 492 -1.71 23.75 -32.20
CA GLU A 492 -2.60 24.05 -31.06
C GLU A 492 -3.82 23.11 -31.01
N ASN A 493 -4.37 22.75 -32.16
CA ASN A 493 -5.46 21.79 -32.25
C ASN A 493 -5.03 20.38 -31.82
N LEU A 494 -3.78 19.98 -32.08
CA LEU A 494 -3.21 18.75 -31.55
C LEU A 494 -3.08 18.84 -30.02
N LEU A 495 -2.52 19.93 -29.49
CA LEU A 495 -2.38 20.13 -28.04
C LEU A 495 -3.72 20.07 -27.30
N LYS A 496 -4.80 20.56 -27.94
CA LYS A 496 -6.15 20.46 -27.39
C LYS A 496 -6.65 19.02 -27.31
N GLN A 497 -6.28 18.17 -28.27
CA GLN A 497 -6.61 16.73 -28.22
C GLN A 497 -5.84 16.04 -27.09
N TYR A 498 -4.57 16.38 -26.89
CA TYR A 498 -3.76 15.92 -25.74
C TYR A 498 -4.37 16.26 -24.39
N ARG A 499 -5.02 17.43 -24.24
CA ARG A 499 -5.54 17.88 -22.94
C ARG A 499 -6.55 16.91 -22.31
N ASN A 500 -7.26 16.16 -23.13
CA ASN A 500 -8.26 15.21 -22.67
C ASN A 500 -7.67 13.82 -22.40
N VAL A 501 -6.37 13.64 -22.61
CA VAL A 501 -5.66 12.39 -22.41
C VAL A 501 -4.99 12.44 -21.04
N ASN A 502 -5.38 11.54 -20.15
CA ASN A 502 -4.84 11.45 -18.80
C ASN A 502 -3.86 10.29 -18.68
N ILE A 503 -2.74 10.38 -19.40
CA ILE A 503 -1.67 9.38 -19.39
C ILE A 503 -0.36 10.10 -19.04
N ASP A 504 0.17 9.84 -17.85
CA ASP A 504 1.35 10.55 -17.30
C ASP A 504 2.57 10.46 -18.22
N LYS A 505 2.73 9.33 -18.92
CA LYS A 505 3.85 9.09 -19.83
C LYS A 505 3.89 10.03 -21.04
N LEU A 506 2.79 10.73 -21.34
CA LEU A 506 2.67 11.67 -22.47
C LEU A 506 2.96 13.13 -22.10
N GLN A 507 3.37 13.38 -20.86
CA GLN A 507 3.55 14.74 -20.36
C GLN A 507 4.76 15.43 -21.02
N ASP A 508 5.81 14.68 -21.35
CA ASP A 508 7.04 15.23 -21.94
C ASP A 508 6.80 15.73 -23.37
N GLU A 509 6.07 14.96 -24.19
CA GLU A 509 5.69 15.29 -25.56
C GLU A 509 4.81 16.54 -25.60
N LYS A 510 3.87 16.62 -24.65
CA LYS A 510 3.01 17.79 -24.46
C LYS A 510 3.84 19.02 -24.15
N GLU A 511 4.75 18.93 -23.17
CA GLU A 511 5.61 20.05 -22.81
C GLU A 511 6.51 20.48 -23.98
N SER A 512 7.01 19.54 -24.77
CA SER A 512 7.86 19.82 -25.93
C SER A 512 7.09 20.60 -26.99
N LEU A 513 5.89 20.12 -27.36
CA LEU A 513 5.02 20.82 -28.30
C LEU A 513 4.59 22.21 -27.79
N GLU A 514 4.28 22.35 -26.49
CA GLU A 514 3.96 23.66 -25.88
C GLU A 514 5.13 24.64 -26.02
N LYS A 515 6.38 24.17 -25.81
CA LYS A 515 7.58 24.99 -25.98
C LYS A 515 7.78 25.40 -27.44
N ALA A 516 7.58 24.49 -28.39
CA ALA A 516 7.69 24.78 -29.82
C ALA A 516 6.64 25.79 -30.29
N ILE A 517 5.36 25.60 -29.91
CA ILE A 517 4.27 26.53 -30.19
C ILE A 517 4.58 27.91 -29.61
N LYS A 518 5.05 27.97 -28.37
CA LYS A 518 5.40 29.25 -27.72
C LYS A 518 6.49 29.97 -28.50
N LYS A 519 7.58 29.28 -28.88
CA LYS A 519 8.66 29.87 -29.67
C LYS A 519 8.15 30.43 -31.00
N ALA A 520 7.33 29.66 -31.72
CA ALA A 520 6.76 30.08 -33.00
C ALA A 520 5.81 31.29 -32.87
N LYS A 521 5.08 31.40 -31.75
CA LYS A 521 4.27 32.60 -31.47
C LYS A 521 5.13 33.83 -31.21
N ASP A 522 6.20 33.68 -30.43
CA ASP A 522 7.12 34.78 -30.11
C ASP A 522 7.76 35.31 -31.42
N GLU A 523 8.24 34.42 -32.30
CA GLU A 523 8.82 34.79 -33.61
C GLU A 523 7.80 35.49 -34.53
N LEU A 524 6.56 34.96 -34.56
CA LEU A 524 5.48 35.56 -35.33
C LEU A 524 5.10 36.96 -34.79
N GLU A 525 5.18 37.19 -33.49
CA GLU A 525 4.94 38.49 -32.87
C GLU A 525 6.09 39.47 -33.19
N ASP A 526 7.34 39.04 -33.11
CA ASP A 526 8.51 39.87 -33.41
C ASP A 526 8.58 40.27 -34.89
N SER A 527 8.09 39.43 -35.80
CA SER A 527 8.00 39.71 -37.25
C SER A 527 6.88 40.68 -37.66
N LYS A 528 5.98 41.06 -36.73
CA LYS A 528 4.82 41.94 -36.99
C LYS A 528 5.17 43.41 -36.86
#